data_AF-U6CZ34-F1
#
_entry.id   AF-U6CZ34-F1
#
_cell.length_a   1.000
_cell.length_b   1.000
_cell.length_c   1.000
_cell.angle_alpha   90.00
_cell.angle_beta   90.00
_cell.angle_gamma   90.00
#
_symmetry.space_group_name_H-M   'P 1'
#
loop_
_entity.id
_entity.type
_entity.pdbx_description
1 polymer ?
#
loop_
_entity_poly.entity_id
_entity_poly.type
_entity_poly.pdbx_seq_one_letter_code
_entity_poly.pdbx_strand_id
1 'polypeptide(L)'
;ELIYVFKQQNLEQRQADVEYELRCLLNKPEKDWTEEDRGREKVLMQELMALIEQRNAIVNCLDEDRQREEEEDKMLEAMIRRKEFQKEAEPEGKKKGKFKTMKVLKLLGNKRDTKSKSPGDKS
;
A
#
# COMPACT_ATOMS: atom_id res chain seq x y z
N GLU A 1 -1.56 -0.50 -3.15
CA GLU A 1 -2.95 -0.48 -3.70
C GLU A 1 -3.88 -1.61 -3.24
N LEU A 2 -3.57 -2.90 -3.44
CA LEU A 2 -4.53 -4.01 -3.20
C LEU A 2 -5.17 -4.05 -1.80
N ILE A 3 -4.41 -3.75 -0.75
CA ILE A 3 -4.94 -3.69 0.63
C ILE A 3 -6.04 -2.64 0.76
N TYR A 4 -5.88 -1.48 0.11
CA TYR A 4 -6.86 -0.41 0.14
C TYR A 4 -8.12 -0.78 -0.63
N VAL A 5 -8.00 -1.52 -1.74
CA VAL A 5 -9.17 -2.06 -2.48
C VAL A 5 -9.99 -3.00 -1.59
N PHE A 6 -9.32 -3.92 -0.89
CA PHE A 6 -10.02 -4.83 0.04
C PHE A 6 -10.69 -4.07 1.19
N LYS A 7 -10.00 -3.08 1.78
CA LYS A 7 -10.58 -2.22 2.82
C LYS A 7 -11.80 -1.45 2.30
N GLN A 8 -11.70 -0.87 1.11
CA GLN A 8 -12.78 -0.16 0.45
C GLN A 8 -14.01 -1.05 0.24
N GLN A 9 -13.83 -2.28 -0.25
CA GLN A 9 -14.92 -3.24 -0.42
C GLN A 9 -15.65 -3.55 0.89
N ASN A 10 -14.93 -3.71 1.99
CA ASN A 10 -15.55 -3.93 3.29
C ASN A 10 -16.36 -2.72 3.77
N LEU A 11 -15.84 -1.50 3.55
CA LEU A 11 -16.56 -0.26 3.89
C LEU A 11 -17.82 -0.10 3.03
N GLU A 12 -17.74 -0.41 1.74
CA GLU A 12 -18.86 -0.35 0.81
C GLU A 12 -19.95 -1.37 1.15
N GLN A 13 -19.55 -2.59 1.54
CA GLN A 13 -20.50 -3.59 2.04
C GLN A 13 -21.20 -3.11 3.31
N ARG A 14 -20.44 -2.61 4.29
CA ARG A 14 -21.02 -2.10 5.53
C ARG A 14 -21.95 -0.91 5.28
N GLN A 15 -21.57 -0.01 4.37
CA GLN A 15 -22.40 1.11 3.95
C GLN A 15 -23.74 0.63 3.36
N ALA A 16 -23.71 -0.39 2.50
CA ALA A 16 -24.95 -0.95 1.93
C ALA A 16 -25.87 -1.51 3.02
N ASP A 17 -25.32 -2.19 4.03
CA ASP A 17 -26.10 -2.74 5.15
C ASP A 17 -26.72 -1.62 6.00
N VAL A 18 -25.96 -0.56 6.32
CA VAL A 18 -26.44 0.62 7.07
C VAL A 18 -27.55 1.34 6.29
N GLU A 19 -27.33 1.59 5.01
CA GLU A 19 -28.30 2.27 4.15
C GLU A 19 -29.60 1.46 3.99
N TYR A 20 -29.48 0.13 3.89
CA TYR A 20 -30.65 -0.74 3.83
C TYR A 20 -31.50 -0.63 5.11
N GLU A 21 -30.86 -0.69 6.28
CA GLU A 21 -31.56 -0.56 7.55
C GLU A 21 -32.20 0.82 7.72
N LEU A 22 -31.46 1.88 7.37
CA LEU A 22 -31.98 3.25 7.39
C LEU A 22 -33.21 3.39 6.49
N ARG A 23 -33.15 2.82 5.27
CA ARG A 23 -34.29 2.80 4.34
C ARG A 23 -35.50 2.06 4.91
N CYS A 24 -35.29 0.96 5.63
CA CYS A 24 -36.37 0.22 6.27
C CYS A 24 -37.07 1.06 7.36
N LEU A 25 -36.32 1.84 8.14
CA LEU A 25 -36.88 2.78 9.12
C LEU A 25 -37.66 3.92 8.43
N LEU A 26 -37.05 4.55 7.42
CA LEU A 26 -37.63 5.69 6.71
C LEU A 26 -38.88 5.35 5.88
N ASN A 27 -39.11 4.06 5.57
CA ASN A 27 -40.33 3.62 4.90
C ASN A 27 -41.56 3.55 5.83
N LYS A 28 -41.39 3.65 7.16
CA LYS A 28 -42.50 3.73 8.11
C LYS A 28 -43.02 5.17 8.19
N PRO A 29 -44.34 5.42 8.27
CA PRO A 29 -44.87 6.76 8.52
C PRO A 29 -44.29 7.33 9.82
N GLU A 30 -43.86 8.60 9.82
CA GLU A 30 -43.19 9.21 10.98
C GLU A 30 -44.04 9.23 12.25
N LYS A 31 -45.37 9.30 12.11
CA LYS A 31 -46.32 9.17 13.21
C LYS A 31 -46.24 7.82 13.95
N ASP A 32 -45.73 6.78 13.29
CA ASP A 32 -45.63 5.42 13.81
C ASP A 32 -44.21 5.15 14.36
N TRP A 33 -43.32 6.15 14.37
CA TRP A 33 -41.97 6.02 14.91
C TRP A 33 -41.99 6.04 16.42
N THR A 34 -41.27 5.07 16.98
CA THR A 34 -40.94 5.02 18.40
C THR A 34 -39.71 5.88 18.70
N GLU A 35 -39.46 6.18 19.98
CA GLU A 35 -38.20 6.80 20.39
C GLU A 35 -36.99 5.90 20.10
N GLU A 36 -37.17 4.58 20.08
CA GLU A 36 -36.15 3.63 19.65
C GLU A 36 -35.83 3.79 18.16
N ASP A 37 -36.85 3.96 17.30
CA ASP A 37 -36.65 4.22 15.86
C ASP A 37 -35.87 5.52 15.64
N ARG A 38 -36.23 6.60 16.35
CA ARG A 38 -35.50 7.88 16.28
C ARG A 38 -34.04 7.74 16.77
N GLY A 39 -33.83 6.99 17.84
CA GLY A 39 -32.50 6.70 18.36
C GLY A 39 -31.67 5.91 17.35
N ARG A 40 -32.28 4.90 16.71
CA ARG A 40 -31.61 4.05 15.73
C ARG A 40 -31.26 4.81 14.46
N GLU A 41 -32.14 5.68 13.96
CA GLU A 41 -31.90 6.57 12.82
C GLU A 41 -30.64 7.42 13.04
N LYS A 42 -30.51 8.06 14.20
CA LYS A 42 -29.34 8.89 14.54
C LYS A 42 -28.05 8.07 14.52
N VAL A 43 -28.08 6.88 15.10
CA VAL A 43 -26.90 5.98 15.12
C VAL A 43 -26.53 5.55 13.70
N LEU A 44 -27.51 5.17 12.88
CA LEU A 44 -27.27 4.78 11.47
C LEU A 44 -26.68 5.94 10.67
N MET A 45 -27.20 7.16 10.86
CA MET A 45 -26.70 8.35 10.18
C MET A 45 -25.26 8.68 10.61
N GLN A 46 -24.96 8.57 11.91
CA GLN A 46 -23.59 8.74 12.43
C GLN A 46 -22.64 7.68 11.87
N GLU A 47 -23.07 6.43 11.80
CA GLU A 47 -22.28 5.35 11.22
C GLU A 47 -22.02 5.59 9.73
N LEU A 48 -23.01 6.05 8.97
CA LEU A 48 -22.85 6.39 7.55
C LEU A 48 -21.82 7.51 7.36
N MET A 49 -21.87 8.56 8.18
CA MET A 49 -20.85 9.62 8.15
C MET A 49 -19.45 9.08 8.45
N ALA A 50 -19.31 8.23 9.47
CA ALA A 50 -18.03 7.61 9.81
C ALA A 50 -17.48 6.72 8.69
N LEU A 51 -18.35 5.97 7.99
CA LEU A 51 -17.96 5.16 6.82
C LEU A 51 -17.46 6.03 5.67
N ILE A 52 -18.13 7.16 5.39
CA ILE A 52 -17.70 8.12 4.37
C ILE A 52 -16.33 8.70 4.74
N GLU A 53 -16.13 9.10 6.00
CA GLU A 53 -14.84 9.60 6.49
C GLU A 53 -13.72 8.55 6.34
N GLN A 54 -13.99 7.28 6.66
CA GLN A 54 -13.03 6.19 6.49
C GLN A 54 -12.69 5.95 5.01
N ARG A 55 -13.67 6.00 4.10
CA ARG A 55 -13.43 5.92 2.65
C ARG A 55 -12.61 7.10 2.15
N ASN A 56 -12.90 8.31 2.63
CA ASN A 56 -12.11 9.50 2.31
C ASN A 56 -10.66 9.39 2.78
N ALA A 57 -10.42 8.79 3.95
CA ALA A 57 -9.06 8.54 4.43
C ALA A 57 -8.28 7.59 3.49
N ILE A 58 -8.93 6.58 2.91
CA ILE A 58 -8.31 5.70 1.91
C ILE A 58 -7.92 6.50 0.65
N VAL A 59 -8.82 7.35 0.16
CA VAL A 59 -8.56 8.19 -1.03
C VAL A 59 -7.36 9.10 -0.79
N ASN A 60 -7.33 9.79 0.35
CA ASN A 60 -6.21 10.66 0.71
C ASN A 60 -4.89 9.90 0.77
N CYS A 61 -4.85 8.71 1.39
CA CYS A 61 -3.63 7.89 1.43
C CYS A 61 -3.16 7.49 0.03
N LEU A 62 -4.08 7.09 -0.86
CA LEU A 62 -3.73 6.72 -2.24
C LEU A 62 -3.25 7.92 -3.04
N ASP A 63 -3.82 9.10 -2.82
CA ASP A 63 -3.40 10.34 -3.46
C ASP A 63 -1.99 10.75 -3.02
N GLU A 64 -1.68 10.62 -1.72
CA GLU A 64 -0.35 10.85 -1.18
C GLU A 64 0.68 9.84 -1.71
N ASP A 65 0.31 8.55 -1.80
CA ASP A 65 1.15 7.50 -2.38
C ASP A 65 1.52 7.86 -3.83
N ARG A 66 0.52 8.21 -4.65
CA ARG A 66 0.73 8.63 -6.05
C ARG A 66 1.64 9.84 -6.16
N GLN A 67 1.42 10.87 -5.33
CA GLN A 67 2.25 12.08 -5.38
C GLN A 67 3.73 11.77 -5.11
N ARG A 68 4.02 10.88 -4.14
CA ARG A 68 5.40 10.49 -3.84
C ARG A 68 6.05 9.75 -5.00
N GLU A 69 5.32 8.82 -5.61
CA GLU A 69 5.81 8.09 -6.79
C GLU A 69 6.16 9.04 -7.93
N GLU A 70 5.30 10.04 -8.22
CA GLU A 70 5.59 11.05 -9.24
C GLU A 70 6.82 11.92 -8.94
N GLU A 71 7.08 12.22 -7.66
CA GLU A 71 8.24 12.99 -7.23
C GLU A 71 9.54 12.16 -7.37
N GLU A 72 9.49 10.88 -7.01
CA GLU A 72 10.59 9.93 -7.19
C GLU A 72 10.92 9.73 -8.68
N ASP A 73 9.91 9.58 -9.54
CA ASP A 73 10.08 9.45 -10.98
C ASP A 73 10.73 10.70 -11.59
N LYS A 74 10.28 11.90 -11.23
CA LYS A 74 10.89 13.17 -11.68
C LYS A 74 12.36 13.25 -11.27
N MET A 75 12.69 12.82 -10.05
CA MET A 75 14.06 12.80 -9.57
C MET A 75 14.91 11.81 -10.37
N LEU A 76 14.39 10.61 -10.62
CA LEU A 76 15.08 9.57 -11.40
C LEU A 76 15.32 10.03 -12.84
N GLU A 77 14.31 10.61 -13.49
CA GLU A 77 14.41 11.16 -14.85
C GLU A 77 15.51 12.24 -14.93
N ALA A 78 15.54 13.16 -13.96
CA ALA A 78 16.57 14.19 -13.88
C ALA A 78 17.98 13.59 -13.72
N MET A 79 18.12 12.53 -12.92
CA MET A 79 19.41 11.83 -12.75
C MET A 79 19.85 11.12 -14.03
N ILE A 80 18.94 10.47 -14.75
CA ILE A 80 19.23 9.80 -16.04
C ILE A 80 19.68 10.84 -17.06
N ARG A 81 18.89 11.90 -17.25
CA ARG A 81 19.22 12.99 -18.18
C ARG A 81 20.60 13.58 -17.87
N ARG A 82 20.90 13.85 -16.60
CA ARG A 82 22.23 14.36 -16.19
C ARG A 82 23.38 13.40 -16.54
N LYS A 83 23.19 12.09 -16.36
CA LYS A 83 24.20 11.08 -16.72
C LYS A 83 24.40 10.97 -18.23
N GLU A 84 23.33 11.10 -19.01
CA GLU A 84 23.40 11.12 -20.48
C GLU A 84 24.20 12.32 -20.98
N PHE A 85 23.92 13.53 -20.46
CA PHE A 85 24.71 14.72 -20.78
C PHE A 85 26.19 14.60 -20.38
N GLN A 86 26.51 13.96 -19.25
CA GLN A 86 27.91 13.73 -18.86
C GLN A 86 28.63 12.74 -19.79
N LYS A 87 27.90 11.75 -20.32
CA LYS A 87 28.45 10.77 -21.26
C LYS A 87 28.71 11.36 -22.65
N GLU A 88 27.90 12.33 -23.08
CA GLU A 88 28.12 13.09 -24.32
C GLU A 88 29.19 14.19 -24.19
N ALA A 89 29.39 14.74 -22.99
CA ALA A 89 30.41 15.75 -22.71
C ALA A 89 31.82 15.17 -22.46
N GLU A 90 31.96 13.85 -22.27
CA GLU A 90 33.25 13.17 -22.34
C GLU A 90 33.71 13.15 -23.81
N PRO A 91 34.85 13.77 -24.17
CA PRO A 91 35.39 13.60 -25.51
C PRO A 91 35.73 12.12 -25.69
N GLU A 92 35.32 11.51 -26.80
CA GLU A 92 35.84 10.20 -27.26
C GLU A 92 37.38 10.30 -27.44
N GLY A 93 38.09 10.20 -26.33
CA GLY A 93 39.48 10.60 -26.18
C GLY A 93 40.28 9.50 -25.50
N LYS A 94 40.52 8.42 -26.24
CA LYS A 94 41.66 7.50 -26.08
C LYS A 94 42.12 7.21 -24.65
N LYS A 95 41.58 6.15 -24.02
CA LYS A 95 42.40 5.27 -23.17
C LYS A 95 42.04 3.81 -23.43
N LYS A 96 42.87 3.14 -24.24
CA LYS A 96 43.07 1.68 -24.17
C LYS A 96 43.70 1.35 -22.81
N GLY A 97 42.92 1.45 -21.75
CA GLY A 97 43.27 0.99 -20.41
C GLY A 97 42.85 -0.47 -20.28
N LYS A 98 43.81 -1.37 -20.22
CA LYS A 98 43.62 -2.81 -20.01
C LYS A 98 42.69 -3.03 -18.80
N PHE A 99 41.43 -3.36 -19.04
CA PHE A 99 40.54 -3.84 -17.99
C PHE A 99 41.11 -5.16 -17.47
N LYS A 100 41.78 -5.11 -16.31
CA LYS A 100 42.15 -6.30 -15.55
C LYS A 100 40.85 -6.87 -14.97
N THR A 101 40.49 -8.06 -15.39
CA THR A 101 39.42 -8.87 -14.81
C THR A 101 39.60 -8.96 -13.30
N MET A 102 38.65 -8.36 -12.56
CA MET A 102 38.62 -8.38 -11.11
C MET A 102 38.24 -9.79 -10.66
N LYS A 103 39.22 -10.57 -10.17
CA LYS A 103 39.02 -11.86 -9.52
C LYS A 103 38.34 -11.64 -8.16
N VAL A 104 37.01 -11.74 -8.10
CA VAL A 104 36.27 -11.92 -6.84
C VAL A 104 35.23 -13.02 -6.98
N LEU A 105 35.73 -14.24 -7.16
CA LEU A 105 35.03 -15.51 -6.87
C LEU A 105 35.90 -16.28 -5.87
N LYS A 106 36.06 -15.73 -4.66
CA LYS A 106 36.66 -16.41 -3.51
C LYS A 106 36.01 -15.94 -2.21
N LEU A 107 34.70 -16.18 -2.06
CA LEU A 107 34.06 -16.17 -0.75
C LEU A 107 32.83 -17.10 -0.66
N LEU A 108 32.84 -18.22 -1.39
CA LEU A 108 31.86 -19.31 -1.20
C LEU A 108 32.55 -20.59 -0.70
N GLY A 109 33.46 -20.41 0.25
CA GLY A 109 34.31 -21.48 0.79
C GLY A 109 34.33 -21.51 2.32
N ASN A 110 33.17 -21.38 2.99
CA ASN A 110 33.10 -21.68 4.42
C ASN A 110 32.84 -23.18 4.63
N LYS A 111 33.97 -23.89 4.67
CA LYS A 111 34.35 -24.89 5.68
C LYS A 111 33.20 -25.52 6.49
N ARG A 112 32.98 -26.81 6.20
CA ARG A 112 32.41 -27.79 7.13
C ARG A 112 33.27 -27.81 8.41
N ASP A 113 32.65 -27.98 9.57
CA ASP A 113 33.01 -29.06 10.52
C ASP A 113 32.04 -29.15 11.72
N THR A 114 31.42 -30.34 11.82
CA THR A 114 31.15 -31.15 13.03
C THR A 114 30.40 -30.65 14.28
N LYS A 115 29.19 -31.22 14.44
CA LYS A 115 28.73 -32.12 15.55
C LYS A 115 28.55 -31.56 16.98
N SER A 116 27.28 -31.51 17.42
CA SER A 116 26.87 -31.84 18.80
C SER A 116 25.43 -32.41 18.89
N LYS A 117 25.37 -33.73 19.18
CA LYS A 117 24.37 -34.59 19.88
C LYS A 117 22.87 -34.17 20.07
N SER A 118 21.96 -34.93 19.41
CA SER A 118 20.85 -35.83 19.88
C SER A 118 19.94 -35.49 21.11
N PRO A 119 18.79 -36.19 21.34
CA PRO A 119 17.77 -36.78 20.44
C PRO A 119 16.32 -36.38 20.86
N GLY A 120 15.29 -36.76 20.10
CA GLY A 120 13.89 -36.63 20.56
C GLY A 120 12.85 -36.99 19.51
N ASP A 121 12.70 -38.28 19.25
CA ASP A 121 11.63 -38.84 18.44
C ASP A 121 10.49 -39.28 19.39
N LYS A 122 9.29 -38.73 19.24
CA LYS A 122 8.05 -39.35 19.74
C LYS A 122 6.90 -39.01 18.80
N SER A 123 6.27 -40.10 18.38
CA SER A 123 4.94 -40.23 17.78
C SER A 123 3.84 -39.48 18.52
#